data_AF-A0A0T9KYZ5-F1
#
_entry.id   AF-A0A0T9KYZ5-F1
#
_cell.length_a   1.000
_cell.length_b   1.000
_cell.length_c   1.000
_cell.angle_alpha   90.00
_cell.angle_beta   90.00
_cell.angle_gamma   90.00
#
_symmetry.space_group_name_H-M   'P 1'
#
loop_
_entity.id
_entity.type
_entity.pdbx_description
1 polymer ?
#
loop_
_entity_poly.entity_id
_entity_poly.type
_entity_poly.pdbx_seq_one_letter_code
_entity_poly.pdbx_strand_id
1 'polypeptide(L)' 'MSDKLVSGRTLEGYIDFYFKGNQSEFARHMDVNRQQVTKWLNDGWVVINHQLFSPKRDVPGYITGGGSAF' A
#
# COMPACT_ATOMS: atom_id res chain seq x y z
N MET A 1 13.52 6.08 -23.09
CA MET A 1 13.47 5.55 -21.72
C MET A 1 12.03 5.66 -21.26
N SER A 2 11.31 4.54 -21.16
CA SER A 2 9.96 4.56 -20.60
C SER A 2 10.08 4.54 -19.09
N ASP A 3 9.85 5.68 -18.46
CA ASP A 3 9.56 5.75 -17.02
C ASP A 3 8.36 4.84 -16.78
N LYS A 4 8.62 3.64 -16.23
CA LYS A 4 7.56 2.69 -15.92
C LYS A 4 6.77 3.32 -14.77
N LEU A 5 5.65 3.96 -15.08
CA LEU A 5 4.72 4.47 -14.07
C LEU A 5 4.31 3.30 -13.15
N VAL A 6 4.90 3.27 -11.97
CA VAL A 6 4.52 2.32 -10.92
C VAL A 6 3.19 2.80 -10.35
N SER A 7 2.11 2.08 -10.65
CA SER A 7 0.80 2.39 -10.07
C SER A 7 0.73 1.76 -8.67
N GLY A 8 0.98 2.59 -7.65
CA GLY A 8 0.86 2.24 -6.23
C GLY A 8 -0.41 2.84 -5.62
N ARG A 9 -1.10 2.08 -4.75
CA ARG A 9 -2.25 2.55 -3.97
C ARG A 9 -2.25 1.91 -2.59
N THR A 10 -2.94 2.52 -1.62
CA THR A 10 -3.25 1.87 -0.35
C THR A 10 -4.05 0.59 -0.59
N LEU A 11 -3.93 -0.41 0.28
CA LEU A 11 -4.74 -1.63 0.19
C LEU A 11 -6.24 -1.29 0.19
N GLU A 12 -6.67 -0.37 1.06
CA GLU A 12 -8.06 0.10 1.10
C GLU A 12 -8.53 0.63 -0.25
N GLY A 13 -7.76 1.53 -0.87
CA GLY A 13 -8.13 2.09 -2.18
C GLY A 13 -8.10 1.05 -3.31
N TYR A 14 -7.28 0.01 -3.20
CA TYR A 14 -7.29 -1.10 -4.14
C TYR A 14 -8.56 -1.96 -4.00
N ILE A 15 -8.95 -2.27 -2.76
CA ILE A 15 -10.20 -3.00 -2.47
C ILE A 15 -11.42 -2.18 -2.90
N ASP A 16 -11.42 -0.87 -2.66
CA ASP A 16 -12.50 0.00 -3.09
C ASP A 16 -12.67 0.00 -4.62
N PHE A 17 -11.57 0.18 -5.35
CA PHE A 17 -11.61 0.24 -6.81
C PHE A 17 -11.95 -1.10 -7.49
N TYR A 18 -11.33 -2.20 -7.08
CA TYR A 18 -11.46 -3.50 -7.76
C TYR A 18 -12.55 -4.41 -7.17
N PHE A 19 -12.88 -4.23 -5.88
CA PHE A 19 -13.83 -5.07 -5.15
C PHE A 19 -15.02 -4.26 -4.60
N LYS A 20 -15.18 -2.99 -5.01
CA LYS A 20 -16.29 -2.11 -4.58
C LYS A 20 -16.39 -2.00 -3.05
N GLY A 21 -15.24 -2.00 -2.38
CA GLY A 21 -15.14 -1.93 -0.91
C GLY A 21 -15.40 -3.27 -0.20
N ASN A 22 -15.66 -4.35 -0.94
CA ASN A 22 -15.98 -5.65 -0.37
C ASN A 22 -14.73 -6.41 0.10
N GLN A 23 -14.35 -6.18 1.36
CA GLN A 23 -13.21 -6.86 1.99
C GLN A 23 -13.35 -8.39 2.01
N SER A 24 -14.57 -8.93 2.13
CA SER A 24 -14.82 -10.37 2.16
C SER A 24 -14.55 -11.02 0.80
N GLU A 25 -14.92 -10.34 -0.28
CA GLU A 25 -14.65 -10.78 -1.65
C GLU A 25 -13.16 -10.73 -1.97
N PHE A 26 -12.48 -9.67 -1.54
CA PHE A 26 -11.02 -9.60 -1.62
C PHE A 26 -10.33 -10.73 -0.83
N ALA A 27 -10.79 -11.02 0.40
CA ALA A 27 -10.25 -12.12 1.20
C ALA A 27 -10.40 -13.47 0.47
N ARG A 28 -11.58 -13.74 -0.11
CA ARG A 28 -11.83 -14.93 -0.94
C ARG A 28 -10.92 -14.99 -2.16
N HIS A 29 -10.70 -13.86 -2.82
CA HIS A 29 -9.81 -13.79 -3.98
C HIS A 29 -8.35 -14.11 -3.62
N MET A 30 -7.92 -13.69 -2.43
CA MET A 30 -6.57 -13.92 -1.90
C MET A 30 -6.40 -15.27 -1.17
N ASP A 31 -7.47 -16.06 -1.06
CA ASP A 31 -7.54 -17.29 -0.26
C ASP A 31 -7.08 -17.10 1.21
N VAL A 32 -7.55 -16.01 1.82
CA VAL A 32 -7.29 -15.69 3.23
C VAL A 32 -8.58 -15.40 3.99
N ASN A 33 -8.51 -15.47 5.32
CA ASN A 33 -9.60 -15.02 6.19
C ASN A 33 -9.71 -13.48 6.16
N ARG A 34 -10.94 -12.95 6.25
CA ARG A 34 -11.22 -11.52 6.37
C ARG A 34 -10.44 -10.84 7.50
N GLN A 35 -10.21 -11.53 8.61
CA GLN A 35 -9.41 -10.99 9.74
C GLN A 35 -7.98 -10.63 9.32
N GLN A 36 -7.39 -11.41 8.40
CA GLN A 36 -6.07 -11.12 7.84
C GLN A 36 -6.10 -9.83 7.01
N VAL A 37 -7.17 -9.60 6.24
CA VAL A 37 -7.36 -8.37 5.47
C VAL A 37 -7.50 -7.16 6.41
N THR A 38 -8.28 -7.29 7.49
CA THR A 38 -8.38 -6.23 8.51
C THR A 38 -7.02 -5.92 9.12
N LYS A 39 -6.22 -6.94 9.43
CA LYS A 39 -4.86 -6.76 9.93
C LYS A 39 -4.00 -5.98 8.92
N TRP A 40 -4.02 -6.36 7.65
CA TRP A 40 -3.28 -5.65 6.60
C TRP A 40 -3.70 -4.19 6.43
N LEU A 41 -5.00 -3.91 6.53
CA LEU A 41 -5.52 -2.54 6.48
C LEU A 41 -5.01 -1.72 7.66
N ASN A 42 -5.08 -2.27 8.89
CA ASN A 42 -4.59 -1.60 10.09
C ASN A 42 -3.07 -1.39 10.08
N ASP A 43 -2.33 -2.36 9.53
CA ASP A 43 -0.87 -2.31 9.38
C ASP A 43 -0.42 -1.43 8.20
N GLY A 44 -1.35 -0.80 7.47
CA GLY A 44 -1.05 0.17 6.40
C GLY A 44 -0.44 -0.45 5.14
N TRP A 45 -0.83 -1.68 4.79
CA TRP A 45 -0.29 -2.36 3.61
C TRP A 45 -0.67 -1.65 2.30
N VAL A 46 0.19 -1.78 1.29
CA VAL A 46 0.04 -1.11 -0.01
C VAL A 46 0.06 -2.13 -1.14
N VAL A 47 -0.59 -1.80 -2.26
CA VAL A 47 -0.57 -2.60 -3.48
C VAL A 47 0.18 -1.86 -4.56
N ILE A 48 1.17 -2.51 -5.14
CA ILE A 48 2.00 -1.98 -6.23
C ILE A 48 1.99 -3.00 -7.36
N ASN A 49 1.52 -2.61 -8.55
CA ASN A 49 1.42 -3.51 -9.71
C ASN A 49 0.71 -4.85 -9.39
N HIS A 50 -0.42 -4.79 -8.66
CA HIS A 50 -1.18 -5.96 -8.18
C HIS A 50 -0.45 -6.89 -7.19
N GLN A 51 0.71 -6.49 -6.67
CA GLN A 51 1.38 -7.18 -5.57
C GLN A 51 1.18 -6.44 -4.25
N LEU A 52 0.92 -7.22 -3.20
CA LEU A 52 0.65 -6.73 -1.86
C LEU A 52 1.96 -6.65 -1.05
N PHE A 53 2.26 -5.47 -0.48
CA PHE A 53 3.48 -5.19 0.28
C PHE A 53 3.16 -4.72 1.70
N SER A 54 3.94 -5.23 2.67
CA SER A 54 3.94 -4.74 4.05
C SER A 54 4.95 -3.59 4.21
N PRO A 55 4.57 -2.47 4.85
CA PRO A 55 5.56 -1.48 5.27
C PRO A 55 6.50 -2.10 6.32
N LYS A 56 7.81 -1.91 6.13
CA LYS A 56 8.84 -2.43 7.06
C LYS A 56 9.58 -1.32 7.80
N ARG A 57 9.69 -0.14 7.20
CA ARG A 57 10.43 0.99 7.75
C ARG A 57 9.96 2.27 7.10
N ASP A 58 9.80 3.30 7.91
CA ASP A 58 9.56 4.65 7.42
C ASP A 58 10.83 5.23 6.81
N VAL A 59 10.69 5.87 5.66
CA VAL A 59 11.76 6.66 5.06
C VAL A 59 11.62 8.08 5.63
N PRO A 60 12.64 8.60 6.33
CA PRO A 60 12.61 9.99 6.79
C PRO A 60 12.42 10.93 5.61
N GLY A 61 11.67 12.02 5.82
CA GLY A 61 11.52 13.06 4.81
C GLY A 61 12.89 13.57 4.35
N TYR A 62 13.07 13.71 3.04
CA TYR A 62 14.31 14.27 2.48
C TYR A 62 14.33 15.78 2.74
N ILE A 63 14.90 16.19 3.87
CA ILE A 63 15.21 17.60 4.14
C ILE A 63 16.37 18.02 3.24
N THR A 64 16.04 18.61 2.08
CA THR A 64 17.02 19.38 1.29
C THR A 64 17.22 20.75 1.93
N GLY A 65 17.87 20.76 3.09
CA GLY A 65 18.26 21.98 3.79
C GLY A 65 19.77 22.19 3.71
N GLY A 66 20.25 22.73 2.59
CA GLY A 66 21.55 23.41 2.58
C GLY A 66 21.40 24.78 3.26
N GLY A 67 22.26 25.05 4.25
CA GLY A 67 22.39 26.34 4.96
C GLY A 67 22.02 26.21 6.44
N SER A 68 22.89 26.39 7.43
CA SER A 68 24.23 26.98 7.44
C SER A 68 25.06 26.34 8.54
N ALA A 69 26.37 26.26 8.31
CA ALA A 69 27.32 26.23 9.41
C ALA A 69 27.10 27.49 10.28
N PHE A 70 26.80 27.30 11.56
CA PHE A 70 27.07 28.24 12.65
C PHE A 70 27.31 27.44 13.92
#